data_AF-A0A5J4VJ62-F1
#
_entry.id   AF-A0A5J4VJ62-F1
#
_cell.length_a   1.000
_cell.length_b   1.000
_cell.length_c   1.000
_cell.angle_alpha   90.00
_cell.angle_beta   90.00
_cell.angle_gamma   90.00
#
_symmetry.space_group_name_H-M   'P 1'
#
loop_
_entity.id
_entity.type
_entity.pdbx_description
1 polymer ?
#
loop_
_entity_poly.entity_id
_entity_poly.type
_entity_poly.pdbx_seq_one_letter_code
_entity_poly.pdbx_strand_id
1 'polypeptide(L)'
;MTSNQQSKPPTLLIPDTLPPTPIIGVGTGIMGKLCITRSGRIFIRIGENKFWVQNGAECTGAQHLIYMDKDRKSVADLGDVTQRLVCVPDIDNLGIK
;
A
#
# COMPACT_ATOMS: atom_id res chain seq x y z
N MET A 1 -17.75 38.79 -15.02
CA MET A 1 -17.84 37.50 -14.30
C MET A 1 -17.53 36.40 -15.30
N THR A 2 -16.28 35.97 -15.42
CA THR A 2 -15.87 34.89 -16.33
C THR A 2 -15.47 33.68 -15.49
N SER A 3 -16.28 32.63 -15.55
CA SER A 3 -16.06 31.34 -14.91
C SER A 3 -14.93 30.62 -15.64
N ASN A 4 -13.82 30.36 -14.94
CA ASN A 4 -12.74 29.49 -15.42
C ASN A 4 -13.20 28.03 -15.29
N GLN A 5 -13.61 27.45 -16.41
CA GLN A 5 -13.78 26.01 -16.55
C GLN A 5 -12.38 25.37 -16.64
N GLN A 6 -11.88 24.84 -15.53
CA GLN A 6 -10.69 24.00 -15.53
C GLN A 6 -11.02 22.69 -16.25
N SER A 7 -10.56 22.52 -17.50
CA SER A 7 -10.78 21.28 -18.25
C SER A 7 -10.08 20.12 -17.56
N LYS A 8 -10.85 19.12 -17.11
CA LYS A 8 -10.35 17.83 -16.63
C LYS A 8 -9.44 17.23 -17.71
N PRO A 9 -8.20 16.79 -17.39
CA PRO A 9 -7.31 16.22 -18.38
C PRO A 9 -7.98 15.00 -19.04
N PRO A 10 -7.78 14.80 -20.36
CA PRO A 10 -8.44 13.73 -21.10
C PRO A 10 -8.06 12.39 -20.48
N THR A 11 -9.06 11.68 -19.97
CA THR A 11 -8.91 10.29 -19.56
C THR A 11 -8.57 9.48 -20.80
N LEU A 12 -7.31 9.06 -20.94
CA LEU A 12 -6.92 8.09 -21.96
C LEU A 12 -7.73 6.82 -21.69
N LEU A 13 -8.65 6.47 -22.60
CA LEU A 13 -9.39 5.21 -22.54
C LEU A 13 -8.42 4.09 -22.90
N ILE A 14 -7.73 3.56 -21.89
CA ILE A 14 -6.96 2.33 -22.01
C ILE A 14 -8.01 1.20 -21.98
N PRO A 15 -8.17 0.43 -23.07
CA PRO A 15 -9.05 -0.73 -23.05
C PRO A 15 -8.53 -1.69 -21.98
N ASP A 16 -9.40 -2.10 -21.06
CA ASP A 16 -9.17 -3.13 -20.03
C ASP A 16 -8.38 -2.74 -18.76
N THR A 17 -8.46 -1.49 -18.29
CA THR A 17 -8.07 -1.22 -16.90
C THR A 17 -9.15 -1.71 -15.94
N LEU A 18 -8.98 -2.92 -15.36
CA LEU A 18 -9.73 -3.34 -14.18
C LEU A 18 -9.60 -2.26 -13.08
N PRO A 19 -10.66 -2.06 -12.26
CA PRO A 19 -10.57 -1.15 -11.14
C PRO A 19 -9.48 -1.61 -10.14
N PRO A 20 -8.76 -0.68 -9.47
CA PRO A 20 -7.79 -1.03 -8.44
C PRO A 20 -8.44 -1.90 -7.36
N THR A 21 -7.74 -2.93 -6.90
CA THR A 21 -8.20 -3.81 -5.81
C THR A 21 -7.56 -3.37 -4.48
N PRO A 22 -8.29 -2.65 -3.59
CA PRO A 22 -7.76 -2.27 -2.29
C PRO A 22 -7.72 -3.46 -1.33
N ILE A 23 -6.80 -3.42 -0.37
CA ILE A 23 -6.67 -4.45 0.68
C ILE A 23 -7.98 -4.61 1.49
N ILE A 24 -8.71 -3.52 1.73
CA ILE A 24 -9.96 -3.49 2.50
C ILE A 24 -11.04 -4.46 1.94
N GLY A 25 -11.02 -4.75 0.64
CA GLY A 25 -12.00 -5.64 0.00
C GLY A 25 -11.57 -7.11 -0.05
N VAL A 26 -10.37 -7.44 0.45
CA VAL A 26 -9.84 -8.80 0.40
C VAL A 26 -10.22 -9.54 1.68
N GLY A 27 -10.74 -10.76 1.56
CA GLY A 27 -11.15 -11.58 2.71
C GLY A 27 -9.99 -11.85 3.67
N THR A 28 -10.26 -12.09 4.95
CA THR A 28 -9.22 -12.35 5.94
C THR A 28 -8.50 -13.67 5.68
N GLY A 29 -7.19 -13.73 5.90
CA GLY A 29 -6.41 -14.96 5.77
C GLY A 29 -4.95 -14.71 5.43
N ILE A 30 -4.26 -15.77 4.99
CA ILE A 30 -2.88 -15.68 4.52
C ILE A 30 -2.86 -14.97 3.16
N MET A 31 -2.33 -13.74 3.14
CA MET A 31 -2.19 -12.94 1.91
C MET A 31 -0.98 -13.36 1.07
N GLY A 32 0.08 -13.85 1.71
CA GLY A 32 1.36 -14.04 1.07
C GLY A 32 2.46 -14.45 2.03
N LYS A 33 3.71 -14.36 1.55
CA LYS A 33 4.91 -14.69 2.32
C LYS A 33 5.91 -13.53 2.27
N LEU A 34 6.43 -13.13 3.43
CA LEU A 34 7.59 -12.26 3.54
C LEU A 34 8.85 -13.13 3.45
N CYS A 35 9.76 -12.80 2.54
CA CYS A 35 10.94 -13.59 2.24
C CYS A 35 12.20 -12.75 2.47
N ILE A 36 13.14 -13.32 3.23
CA ILE A 36 14.47 -12.75 3.45
C ILE A 36 15.46 -13.63 2.70
N THR A 37 16.15 -13.05 1.73
CA THR A 37 17.15 -13.76 0.93
C THR A 37 18.46 -13.92 1.70
N ARG A 38 19.32 -14.84 1.24
CA ARG A 38 20.67 -15.01 1.82
C ARG A 38 21.51 -13.72 1.80
N SER A 39 21.29 -12.83 0.83
CA SER A 39 21.97 -11.53 0.74
C SER A 39 21.34 -10.45 1.63
N GLY A 40 20.31 -10.78 2.42
CA GLY A 40 19.61 -9.84 3.28
C GLY A 40 18.54 -9.00 2.58
N ARG A 41 18.37 -9.12 1.25
CA ARG A 41 17.26 -8.45 0.55
C ARG A 41 15.93 -9.03 0.99
N ILE A 42 14.95 -8.17 1.19
CA ILE A 42 13.61 -8.52 1.66
C ILE A 42 12.60 -8.27 0.53
N PHE A 43 11.69 -9.21 0.32
CA PHE A 43 10.55 -9.04 -0.57
C PHE A 43 9.32 -9.73 0.00
N ILE A 44 8.13 -9.28 -0.37
CA ILE A 44 6.88 -9.98 -0.10
C ILE A 44 6.32 -10.55 -1.40
N ARG A 45 5.83 -11.78 -1.35
CA ARG A 45 5.12 -12.42 -2.46
C ARG A 45 3.65 -12.55 -2.12
N ILE A 46 2.79 -11.90 -2.90
CA ILE A 46 1.33 -11.92 -2.78
C ILE A 46 0.77 -12.50 -4.08
N GLY A 47 0.19 -13.70 -3.99
CA GLY A 47 -0.11 -14.52 -5.17
C GLY A 47 1.17 -14.83 -5.97
N GLU A 48 1.16 -14.53 -7.26
CA GLU A 48 2.32 -14.70 -8.16
C GLU A 48 3.21 -13.45 -8.20
N ASN A 49 2.74 -12.33 -7.64
CA ASN A 49 3.41 -11.04 -7.73
C ASN A 49 4.45 -10.88 -6.61
N LYS A 50 5.60 -10.33 -6.97
CA LYS A 50 6.70 -10.03 -6.06
C LYS A 50 6.83 -8.53 -5.87
N PHE A 51 7.00 -8.12 -4.61
CA PHE A 51 7.22 -6.74 -4.23
C PHE A 51 8.48 -6.65 -3.39
N TRP A 52 9.45 -5.84 -3.82
CA TRP A 52 10.61 -5.51 -3.01
C TRP A 52 10.19 -4.67 -1.80
N VAL A 53 10.77 -4.97 -0.64
CA VAL A 53 10.50 -4.23 0.59
C VAL A 53 11.72 -3.38 0.91
N GLN A 54 11.49 -2.08 1.12
CA GLN A 54 12.51 -1.10 1.45
C GLN A 54 12.10 -0.30 2.67
N ASN A 55 13.07 0.27 3.38
CA ASN A 55 12.77 1.29 4.39
C ASN A 55 12.17 2.51 3.69
N GLY A 56 11.03 2.96 4.21
CA GLY A 56 10.43 4.23 3.83
C GLY A 56 11.15 5.40 4.48
N ALA A 57 10.59 6.60 4.28
CA ALA A 57 11.04 7.78 4.99
C ALA A 57 11.00 7.57 6.51
N GLU A 58 12.01 8.09 7.19
CA GLU A 58 12.10 8.04 8.64
C GLU A 58 10.90 8.72 9.30
N CYS A 59 10.37 8.09 10.35
CA CYS A 59 9.36 8.69 11.20
C CYS A 59 10.04 9.69 12.16
N THR A 60 10.24 10.93 11.71
CA THR A 60 10.93 11.96 12.52
C THR A 60 10.03 12.59 13.59
N GLY A 61 8.71 12.48 13.45
CA GLY A 61 7.73 12.90 14.45
C GLY A 61 7.11 11.72 15.20
N ALA A 62 6.75 11.97 16.47
CA ALA A 62 6.00 11.01 17.28
C ALA A 62 4.65 10.69 16.59
N GLN A 63 4.42 9.41 16.30
CA GLN A 63 3.22 8.89 15.67
C GLN A 63 2.71 7.73 16.52
N HIS A 64 1.44 7.77 16.93
CA HIS A 64 0.80 6.71 17.70
C HIS A 64 -0.29 6.01 16.88
N LEU A 65 -0.42 4.71 17.04
CA LEU A 65 -1.52 3.93 16.47
C LEU A 65 -2.66 3.85 17.48
N ILE A 66 -3.77 4.51 17.17
CA ILE A 66 -4.96 4.53 18.04
C ILE A 66 -6.05 3.64 17.45
N TYR A 67 -6.53 2.68 18.26
CA TYR A 67 -7.74 1.94 17.98
C TYR A 67 -8.96 2.73 18.47
N MET A 68 -9.96 2.88 17.60
CA MET A 68 -11.24 3.51 17.92
C MET A 68 -12.39 2.69 17.35
N ASP A 69 -13.33 2.31 18.22
CA ASP A 69 -14.58 1.65 17.84
C ASP A 69 -15.76 2.42 18.41
N LYS A 70 -16.56 2.99 17.49
CA LYS A 70 -17.70 3.83 17.83
C LYS A 70 -18.85 3.02 18.46
N ASP A 71 -19.10 1.81 17.98
CA ASP A 71 -20.23 0.99 18.40
C ASP A 71 -19.99 0.44 19.80
N ARG A 72 -18.74 0.05 20.08
CA ARG A 72 -18.28 -0.38 21.41
C ARG A 72 -17.91 0.77 22.34
N LYS A 73 -17.87 2.00 21.83
CA LYS A 73 -17.39 3.20 22.55
C LYS A 73 -16.02 3.00 23.21
N SER A 74 -15.12 2.29 22.53
CA SER A 74 -13.80 1.97 23.06
C SER A 74 -12.70 2.70 22.29
N VAL A 75 -11.70 3.14 23.04
CA VAL A 75 -10.48 3.78 22.51
C VAL A 75 -9.29 3.14 23.21
N ALA A 76 -8.25 2.78 22.46
CA ALA A 76 -7.01 2.24 23.00
C ALA A 76 -5.80 2.77 22.22
N ASP A 77 -4.74 3.13 22.94
CA ASP A 77 -3.43 3.39 22.34
C ASP A 77 -2.70 2.06 22.16
N LEU A 78 -2.34 1.74 20.91
CA LEU A 78 -1.60 0.52 20.54
C LEU A 78 -0.08 0.76 20.50
N GLY A 79 0.36 2.00 20.71
CA GLY A 79 1.76 2.38 20.82
C GLY A 79 2.33 3.09 19.59
N ASP A 80 3.64 3.24 19.60
CA ASP A 80 4.38 4.09 18.66
C ASP A 80 4.57 3.45 17.29
N VAL A 81 4.50 4.26 16.24
CA VAL A 81 4.88 3.91 14.86
C VAL A 81 6.28 4.44 14.57
N THR A 82 7.29 3.58 14.74
CA THR A 82 8.70 3.96 14.67
C THR A 82 9.36 3.72 13.32
N GLN A 83 8.80 2.81 12.51
CA GLN A 83 9.37 2.41 11.22
C GLN A 83 8.32 2.41 10.13
N ARG A 84 8.76 2.76 8.92
CA ARG A 84 7.94 2.68 7.71
C ARG A 84 8.63 1.76 6.72
N LEU A 85 7.84 0.85 6.13
CA LEU A 85 8.28 0.02 5.01
C LEU A 85 7.49 0.41 3.77
N VAL A 86 8.15 0.37 2.62
CA VAL A 86 7.56 0.62 1.30
C VAL A 86 7.72 -0.64 0.47
N CYS A 87 6.61 -1.12 -0.08
CA CYS A 87 6.58 -2.26 -0.99
C CYS A 87 6.50 -1.74 -2.44
N VAL A 88 7.49 -2.06 -3.26
CA VAL A 88 7.55 -1.66 -4.68
C VAL A 88 7.42 -2.92 -5.53
N PRO A 89 6.50 -2.96 -6.52
CA PRO A 89 6.40 -4.12 -7.41
C PRO A 89 7.72 -4.34 -8.15
N ASP A 90 8.07 -5.60 -8.43
CA ASP A 90 9.24 -5.97 -9.21
C ASP A 90 9.01 -5.64 -10.69
N ILE A 91 9.21 -4.38 -11.08
CA ILE A 91 8.88 -3.85 -12.42
C ILE A 91 9.64 -4.58 -13.53
N ASP A 92 10.88 -4.98 -13.27
CA ASP A 92 11.68 -5.72 -14.25
C ASP A 92 11.10 -7.10 -14.58
N ASN A 93 10.26 -7.65 -13.69
CA ASN A 93 9.61 -8.95 -13.83
C ASN A 93 8.07 -8.84 -13.92
N LEU A 94 7.52 -7.63 -14.02
CA LEU A 94 6.14 -7.44 -14.44
C LEU A 94 6.10 -7.87 -15.91
N GLY A 95 5.25 -8.86 -16.26
CA GLY A 95 5.17 -9.48 -17.60
C GLY A 95 4.73 -8.55 -18.75
N ILE A 96 4.99 -7.25 -18.64
CA ILE A 96 4.80 -6.22 -19.64
C ILE A 96 5.99 -6.31 -20.60
N LYS A 97 5.82 -7.05 -21.70
CA LYS A 97 6.71 -7.01 -22.87
C LYS A 97 6.25 -5.94 -23.85
#